data_AF-K9TYF1-F1
#
_entry.id   AF-K9TYF1-F1
#
_cell.length_a   1.000
_cell.length_b   1.000
_cell.length_c   1.000
_cell.angle_alpha   90.00
_cell.angle_beta   90.00
_cell.angle_gamma   90.00
#
_symmetry.space_group_name_H-M   'P 1'
#
loop_
_entity.id
_entity.type
_entity.pdbx_description
1 polymer ?
#
loop_
_entity_poly.entity_id
_entity_poly.type
_entity_poly.pdbx_seq_one_letter_code
_entity_poly.pdbx_strand_id
1 'polypeptide(L)'
;MSLRIAIAGLAGTYPFGGMFWHYLQYLLGLQRLGHDVLYIEDTGKWCYDPIAKTFVEDGSKNAAFLARELAVLDESLSDRWFFRDVTGKTYGRPWHDVVEFCRSADLLLHISAGHWMREENFTNAKVILIDTDPLYTQAGLLTGSPAEVAARVAWWQEHHDVFFSFGENIGATDCKVPCESFDWIPTRQPIVLDCFDRAAVPVTERRPVLTTVASWEPKEKGPIVNGVAYTGKSSEFERYMDLPSHSPLPLELALSGSAPVERLQECGWIVRDGYEVSHNPWVYRDYLAHSFGEWSIAKNAYVASQSGWFSCRTASYLALGVPVILQDTGFSKTIPTGEGLLTFTTTAQAAEAIEKLKTNPQRHAKAAREIAQAYFDSDKVLTNLIEKAGS
;
A
#
# COMPACT_ATOMS: atom_id res chain seq x y z
N MET A 1 5.55 -23.80 13.00
CA MET A 1 7.00 -23.81 13.30
C MET A 1 7.48 -22.37 13.27
N SER A 2 8.48 -21.99 14.08
CA SER A 2 9.09 -20.66 13.95
C SER A 2 9.92 -20.64 12.66
N LEU A 3 9.77 -19.60 11.85
CA LEU A 3 10.49 -19.40 10.60
C LEU A 3 11.43 -18.22 10.75
N ARG A 4 12.53 -18.20 10.00
CA ARG A 4 13.38 -17.04 9.80
C ARG A 4 13.00 -16.33 8.50
N ILE A 5 12.54 -15.09 8.60
CA ILE A 5 11.92 -14.37 7.47
C ILE A 5 12.60 -13.02 7.27
N ALA A 6 13.16 -12.79 6.09
CA ALA A 6 13.61 -11.48 5.65
C ALA A 6 12.46 -10.75 4.93
N ILE A 7 12.26 -9.48 5.24
CA ILE A 7 11.21 -8.64 4.65
C ILE A 7 11.85 -7.47 3.94
N ALA A 8 11.80 -7.46 2.61
CA ALA A 8 12.29 -6.37 1.81
C ALA A 8 11.18 -5.37 1.49
N GLY A 9 11.41 -4.09 1.83
CA GLY A 9 10.43 -3.02 1.67
C GLY A 9 11.06 -1.68 1.29
N LEU A 10 10.29 -0.59 1.41
CA LEU A 10 10.68 0.76 1.01
C LEU A 10 10.27 1.87 2.01
N ALA A 11 10.00 1.52 3.27
CA ALA A 11 9.59 2.46 4.33
C ALA A 11 10.62 3.57 4.65
N GLY A 12 11.92 3.25 4.65
CA GLY A 12 13.01 4.21 4.81
C GLY A 12 13.27 4.95 3.49
N THR A 13 13.27 4.25 2.36
CA THR A 13 13.48 4.80 1.02
C THR A 13 12.46 5.90 0.70
N TYR A 14 11.20 5.72 1.13
CA TYR A 14 10.13 6.72 1.04
C TYR A 14 9.56 7.00 2.45
N PRO A 15 10.13 7.96 3.21
CA PRO A 15 9.87 8.14 4.65
C PRO A 15 8.56 8.89 4.90
N PHE A 16 7.45 8.26 4.52
CA PHE A 16 6.09 8.75 4.75
C PHE A 16 5.31 7.76 5.60
N GLY A 17 4.38 8.25 6.42
CA GLY A 17 3.60 7.42 7.32
C GLY A 17 2.82 6.31 6.62
N GLY A 18 2.23 6.59 5.45
CA GLY A 18 1.54 5.57 4.65
C GLY A 18 2.47 4.47 4.13
N MET A 19 3.70 4.81 3.73
CA MET A 19 4.69 3.83 3.28
C MET A 19 5.21 3.00 4.45
N PHE A 20 5.43 3.63 5.60
CA PHE A 20 5.80 2.92 6.83
C PHE A 20 4.74 1.87 7.19
N TRP A 21 3.46 2.26 7.28
CA TRP A 21 2.38 1.31 7.57
C TRP A 21 2.08 0.34 6.42
N HIS A 22 2.61 0.53 5.22
CA HIS A 22 2.47 -0.45 4.15
C HIS A 22 3.40 -1.65 4.38
N TYR A 23 4.69 -1.39 4.65
CA TYR A 23 5.70 -2.44 4.80
C TYR A 23 5.78 -3.01 6.22
N LEU A 24 5.72 -2.16 7.26
CA LEU A 24 6.00 -2.62 8.63
C LEU A 24 4.89 -3.50 9.24
N GLN A 25 3.72 -3.58 8.60
CA GLN A 25 2.69 -4.55 8.98
C GLN A 25 3.13 -5.99 8.77
N TYR A 26 3.96 -6.25 7.75
CA TYR A 26 4.52 -7.58 7.51
C TYR A 26 5.52 -7.93 8.61
N LEU A 27 6.45 -7.01 8.93
CA LEU A 27 7.43 -7.20 10.00
C LEU A 27 6.75 -7.48 11.34
N LEU A 28 5.80 -6.61 11.73
CA LEU A 28 5.08 -6.72 13.00
C LEU A 28 4.20 -7.97 13.07
N GLY A 29 3.43 -8.24 12.01
CA GLY A 29 2.51 -9.36 11.99
C GLY A 29 3.26 -10.71 12.06
N LEU A 30 4.36 -10.84 11.31
CA LEU A 30 5.20 -12.05 11.37
C LEU A 30 5.90 -12.20 12.72
N GLN A 31 6.38 -11.12 13.32
CA GLN A 31 6.92 -11.16 14.68
C GLN A 31 5.87 -11.64 15.69
N ARG A 32 4.63 -11.15 15.59
CA ARG A 32 3.52 -11.56 16.47
C ARG A 32 3.15 -13.03 16.32
N LEU A 33 3.24 -13.58 15.10
CA LEU A 33 3.08 -15.01 14.83
C LEU A 33 4.26 -15.86 15.37
N GLY A 34 5.28 -15.22 15.94
CA GLY A 34 6.41 -15.88 16.61
C GLY A 34 7.56 -16.23 15.69
N HIS A 35 7.65 -15.61 14.50
CA HIS A 35 8.78 -15.81 13.57
C HIS A 35 9.97 -14.91 13.93
N ASP A 36 11.17 -15.34 13.57
CA ASP A 36 12.39 -14.53 13.66
C ASP A 36 12.49 -13.67 12.40
N VAL A 37 12.38 -12.36 12.55
CA VAL A 37 12.21 -11.43 11.42
C VAL A 37 13.33 -10.40 11.32
N LEU A 38 13.63 -10.00 10.09
CA LEU A 38 14.53 -8.90 9.76
C LEU A 38 13.95 -8.06 8.61
N TYR A 39 13.82 -6.76 8.83
CA TYR A 39 13.46 -5.80 7.79
C TYR A 39 14.69 -5.31 7.02
N ILE A 40 14.65 -5.29 5.69
CA ILE A 40 15.80 -4.92 4.86
C ILE A 40 15.42 -3.94 3.74
N GLU A 41 16.27 -2.93 3.53
CA GLU A 41 16.22 -2.07 2.34
C GLU A 41 17.61 -1.98 1.71
N ASP A 42 17.74 -2.57 0.52
CA ASP A 42 18.88 -2.40 -0.38
C ASP A 42 18.28 -2.29 -1.78
N THR A 43 17.91 -1.08 -2.17
CA THR A 43 17.10 -0.85 -3.38
C THR A 43 17.97 -0.60 -4.61
N GLY A 44 19.25 -0.28 -4.41
CA GLY A 44 20.14 0.23 -5.44
C GLY A 44 19.71 1.58 -6.05
N LYS A 45 18.72 2.26 -5.44
CA LYS A 45 18.11 3.49 -5.94
C LYS A 45 18.28 4.65 -4.96
N TRP A 46 18.12 5.86 -5.48
CA TRP A 46 18.12 7.06 -4.66
C TRP A 46 16.92 7.06 -3.72
N CYS A 47 17.12 7.61 -2.53
CA CYS A 47 16.06 7.73 -1.52
C CYS A 47 15.32 9.05 -1.71
N TYR A 48 14.08 9.14 -1.27
CA TYR A 48 13.33 10.40 -1.34
C TYR A 48 13.53 11.22 -0.05
N ASP A 49 13.94 12.49 -0.18
CA ASP A 49 13.93 13.47 0.91
C ASP A 49 12.64 14.31 0.80
N PRO A 50 11.68 14.15 1.72
CA PRO A 50 10.40 14.82 1.63
C PRO A 50 10.43 16.31 2.01
N ILE A 51 11.51 16.77 2.66
CA ILE A 51 11.72 18.19 2.95
C ILE A 51 12.28 18.88 1.71
N ALA A 52 13.30 18.28 1.09
CA ALA A 52 13.88 18.79 -0.16
C ALA A 52 12.98 18.53 -1.39
N LYS A 53 11.96 17.67 -1.24
CA LYS A 53 11.01 17.26 -2.29
C LYS A 53 11.70 16.68 -3.53
N THR A 54 12.82 15.97 -3.33
CA THR A 54 13.63 15.37 -4.40
C THR A 54 14.29 14.08 -3.94
N PHE A 55 14.78 13.30 -4.91
CA PHE A 55 15.63 12.15 -4.64
C PHE A 55 17.05 12.60 -4.25
N VAL A 56 17.65 11.89 -3.29
CA VAL A 56 18.98 12.13 -2.72
C VAL A 56 19.79 10.84 -2.66
N GLU A 57 21.11 10.98 -2.77
CA GLU A 57 22.04 9.85 -2.70
C GLU A 57 22.32 9.42 -1.24
N ASP A 58 22.56 10.39 -0.34
CA ASP A 58 22.82 10.11 1.08
C ASP A 58 21.52 9.77 1.80
N GLY A 59 21.41 8.50 2.22
CA GLY A 59 20.25 8.00 2.94
C GLY A 59 20.32 8.18 4.46
N SER A 60 21.28 8.95 5.00
CA SER A 60 21.46 9.10 6.45
C SER A 60 20.21 9.59 7.19
N LYS A 61 19.46 10.55 6.62
CA LYS A 61 18.20 11.03 7.18
C LYS A 61 17.09 9.98 7.11
N ASN A 62 17.04 9.22 6.01
CA ASN A 62 16.07 8.14 5.78
C ASN A 62 16.28 6.98 6.77
N ALA A 63 17.53 6.58 6.97
CA ALA A 63 17.91 5.59 7.98
C ALA A 63 17.59 6.08 9.41
N ALA A 64 17.88 7.35 9.73
CA ALA A 64 17.56 7.93 11.02
C ALA A 64 16.05 8.02 11.27
N PHE A 65 15.25 8.30 10.23
CA PHE A 65 13.79 8.21 10.28
C PHE A 65 13.37 6.77 10.61
N LEU A 66 13.81 5.78 9.83
CA LEU A 66 13.43 4.39 10.01
C LEU A 66 13.79 3.88 11.43
N ALA A 67 15.02 4.15 11.88
CA ALA A 67 15.49 3.79 13.22
C ALA A 67 14.60 4.38 14.33
N ARG A 68 14.29 5.68 14.23
CA ARG A 68 13.47 6.39 15.21
C ARG A 68 12.05 5.82 15.27
N GLU A 69 11.40 5.68 14.11
CA GLU A 69 10.01 5.23 14.07
C GLU A 69 9.85 3.77 14.50
N LEU A 70 10.82 2.90 14.19
CA LEU A 70 10.85 1.52 14.71
C LEU A 70 10.99 1.48 16.22
N ALA A 71 11.90 2.26 16.80
CA ALA A 71 12.08 2.31 18.25
C ALA A 71 10.84 2.84 19.00
N VAL A 72 10.09 3.79 18.40
CA VAL A 72 8.82 4.27 18.96
C VAL A 72 7.72 3.21 18.85
N LEU A 73 7.73 2.42 17.78
CA LEU A 73 6.75 1.37 17.54
C LEU A 73 6.91 0.18 18.49
N ASP A 74 8.13 -0.34 18.60
CA ASP A 74 8.50 -1.44 19.48
C ASP A 74 10.03 -1.46 19.65
N GLU A 75 10.52 -1.32 20.89
CA GLU A 75 11.95 -1.29 21.20
C GLU A 75 12.69 -2.55 20.71
N SER A 76 12.01 -3.71 20.66
CA SER A 76 12.57 -4.97 20.16
C SER A 76 12.89 -4.98 18.67
N LEU A 77 12.46 -3.95 17.92
CA LEU A 77 12.76 -3.79 16.50
C LEU A 77 14.06 -2.99 16.26
N SER A 78 14.65 -2.40 17.31
CA SER A 78 15.79 -1.49 17.18
C SER A 78 17.02 -2.10 16.50
N ASP A 79 17.17 -3.43 16.59
CA ASP A 79 18.24 -4.22 15.95
C ASP A 79 17.73 -5.14 14.83
N ARG A 80 16.44 -5.06 14.46
CA ARG A 80 15.78 -5.91 13.44
C ARG A 80 15.56 -5.22 12.11
N TRP A 81 16.42 -4.28 11.76
CA TRP A 81 16.35 -3.59 10.48
C TRP A 81 17.73 -3.36 9.88
N PHE A 82 17.78 -3.29 8.56
CA PHE A 82 18.96 -2.92 7.78
C PHE A 82 18.56 -1.98 6.66
N PHE A 83 19.41 -0.99 6.39
CA PHE A 83 19.23 -0.06 5.29
C PHE A 83 20.58 0.23 4.62
N ARG A 84 20.60 0.17 3.29
CA ARG A 84 21.72 0.56 2.44
C ARG A 84 21.27 1.61 1.44
N ASP A 85 21.95 2.76 1.45
CA ASP A 85 21.74 3.79 0.45
C ASP A 85 22.51 3.50 -0.85
N VAL A 86 22.23 4.29 -1.90
CA VAL A 86 22.86 4.10 -3.22
C VAL A 86 24.37 4.32 -3.21
N THR A 87 24.91 5.04 -2.21
CA THR A 87 26.36 5.24 -2.05
C THR A 87 27.07 4.01 -1.48
N GLY A 88 26.30 3.01 -1.03
CA GLY A 88 26.80 1.80 -0.39
C GLY A 88 26.97 1.92 1.12
N LYS A 89 26.64 3.07 1.71
CA LYS A 89 26.67 3.25 3.16
C LYS A 89 25.53 2.47 3.80
N THR A 90 25.83 1.84 4.94
CA THR A 90 24.91 0.93 5.63
C THR A 90 24.57 1.44 7.03
N TYR A 91 23.37 1.11 7.47
CA TYR A 91 22.77 1.55 8.73
C TYR A 91 21.94 0.41 9.35
N GLY A 92 21.74 0.45 10.67
CA GLY A 92 21.03 -0.61 11.40
C GLY A 92 21.93 -1.81 11.69
N ARG A 93 21.38 -3.02 11.52
CA ARG A 93 22.10 -4.28 11.75
C ARG A 93 23.35 -4.35 10.85
N PRO A 94 24.52 -4.77 11.37
CA PRO A 94 25.73 -4.87 10.57
C PRO A 94 25.57 -5.77 9.34
N TRP A 95 26.18 -5.38 8.22
CA TRP A 95 26.01 -6.10 6.95
C TRP A 95 26.35 -7.60 7.02
N HIS A 96 27.39 -7.98 7.77
CA HIS A 96 27.77 -9.39 7.92
C HIS A 96 26.67 -10.22 8.58
N ASP A 97 26.01 -9.68 9.62
CA ASP A 97 24.88 -10.32 10.29
C ASP A 97 23.64 -10.40 9.40
N VAL A 98 23.42 -9.40 8.54
CA VAL A 98 22.33 -9.40 7.56
C VAL A 98 22.53 -10.51 6.54
N VAL A 99 23.75 -10.68 6.01
CA VAL A 99 24.09 -11.76 5.08
C VAL A 99 23.91 -13.13 5.75
N GLU A 100 24.36 -13.29 7.00
CA GLU A 100 24.18 -14.55 7.75
C GLU A 100 22.69 -14.87 7.98
N PHE A 101 21.90 -13.85 8.36
CA PHE A 101 20.47 -13.99 8.53
C PHE A 101 19.81 -14.45 7.22
N CYS A 102 20.12 -13.78 6.10
CA CYS A 102 19.46 -14.06 4.83
C CYS A 102 19.88 -15.42 4.23
N ARG A 103 21.13 -15.86 4.44
CA ARG A 103 21.59 -17.21 4.06
C ARG A 103 20.92 -18.35 4.82
N SER A 104 20.42 -18.07 6.02
CA SER A 104 19.71 -19.01 6.89
C SER A 104 18.21 -18.75 6.96
N ALA A 105 17.70 -17.83 6.13
CA ALA A 105 16.28 -17.51 6.09
C ALA A 105 15.50 -18.63 5.39
N ASP A 106 14.34 -18.96 5.93
CA ASP A 106 13.38 -19.86 5.29
C ASP A 106 12.64 -19.13 4.16
N LEU A 107 12.32 -17.84 4.38
CA LEU A 107 11.55 -17.01 3.47
C LEU A 107 12.19 -15.62 3.25
N LEU A 108 12.05 -15.11 2.03
CA LEU A 108 12.23 -13.70 1.70
C LEU A 108 10.93 -13.14 1.14
N LEU A 109 10.34 -12.15 1.81
CA LEU A 109 9.23 -11.37 1.26
C LEU A 109 9.77 -10.18 0.48
N HIS A 110 9.71 -10.27 -0.86
CA HIS A 110 10.08 -9.20 -1.77
C HIS A 110 8.84 -8.37 -2.12
N ILE A 111 8.59 -7.32 -1.34
CA ILE A 111 7.38 -6.50 -1.48
C ILE A 111 7.61 -5.40 -2.54
N SER A 112 6.63 -5.21 -3.43
CA SER A 112 6.63 -4.16 -4.47
C SER A 112 7.79 -4.22 -5.47
N ALA A 113 8.48 -5.36 -5.57
CA ALA A 113 9.68 -5.53 -6.41
C ALA A 113 10.75 -4.43 -6.17
N GLY A 114 10.82 -3.91 -4.94
CA GLY A 114 11.63 -2.73 -4.60
C GLY A 114 13.09 -3.02 -4.23
N HIS A 115 13.46 -4.30 -4.10
CA HIS A 115 14.74 -4.74 -3.58
C HIS A 115 15.71 -5.14 -4.70
N TRP A 116 16.98 -4.80 -4.51
CA TRP A 116 18.06 -5.24 -5.37
C TRP A 116 18.53 -6.64 -4.94
N MET A 117 18.13 -7.66 -5.69
CA MET A 117 18.47 -9.06 -5.43
C MET A 117 19.97 -9.33 -5.68
N ARG A 118 20.82 -9.21 -4.64
CA ARG A 118 22.23 -9.62 -4.71
C ARG A 118 22.33 -11.12 -4.50
N GLU A 119 23.07 -11.81 -5.36
CA GLU A 119 23.26 -13.27 -5.32
C GLU A 119 23.73 -13.77 -3.94
N GLU A 120 24.56 -12.99 -3.25
CA GLU A 120 25.18 -13.35 -1.97
C GLU A 120 24.21 -13.43 -0.77
N ASN A 121 22.99 -12.92 -0.92
CA ASN A 121 22.04 -12.74 0.18
C ASN A 121 20.97 -13.84 0.29
N PHE A 122 20.50 -14.45 -0.80
CA PHE A 122 19.20 -15.14 -0.79
C PHE A 122 19.17 -16.52 -1.43
N THR A 123 20.32 -17.15 -1.65
CA THR A 123 20.41 -18.43 -2.40
C THR A 123 19.60 -19.58 -1.80
N ASN A 124 19.35 -19.59 -0.49
CA ASN A 124 18.70 -20.71 0.20
C ASN A 124 17.25 -20.43 0.62
N ALA A 125 16.80 -19.18 0.55
CA ALA A 125 15.47 -18.79 1.01
C ALA A 125 14.46 -19.02 -0.12
N LYS A 126 13.24 -19.42 0.23
CA LYS A 126 12.12 -19.35 -0.71
C LYS A 126 11.72 -17.88 -0.88
N VAL A 127 11.84 -17.36 -2.09
CA VAL A 127 11.60 -15.96 -2.40
C VAL A 127 10.16 -15.77 -2.86
N ILE A 128 9.41 -14.98 -2.08
CA ILE A 128 8.02 -14.66 -2.31
C ILE A 128 7.95 -13.22 -2.82
N LEU A 129 7.52 -13.02 -4.07
CA LEU A 129 7.18 -11.70 -4.57
C LEU A 129 5.76 -11.32 -4.16
N ILE A 130 5.59 -10.11 -3.65
CA ILE A 130 4.26 -9.53 -3.40
C ILE A 130 4.10 -8.29 -4.28
N ASP A 131 3.34 -8.44 -5.37
CA ASP A 131 2.95 -7.35 -6.25
C ASP A 131 1.86 -6.49 -5.59
N THR A 132 2.18 -5.24 -5.32
CA THR A 132 1.27 -4.28 -4.66
C THR A 132 0.53 -3.39 -5.66
N ASP A 133 0.89 -3.46 -6.95
CA ASP A 133 0.40 -2.59 -8.02
C ASP A 133 0.07 -3.40 -9.29
N PRO A 134 -0.97 -4.26 -9.22
CA PRO A 134 -1.38 -5.09 -10.34
C PRO A 134 -1.71 -4.23 -11.56
N LEU A 135 -1.45 -4.77 -12.75
CA LEU A 135 -1.36 -4.10 -14.04
C LEU A 135 -0.03 -3.36 -14.27
N TYR A 136 0.46 -2.55 -13.32
CA TYR A 136 1.70 -1.80 -13.53
C TYR A 136 2.92 -2.74 -13.52
N THR A 137 2.96 -3.67 -12.56
CA THR A 137 4.01 -4.69 -12.49
C THR A 137 4.06 -5.53 -13.76
N GLN A 138 2.91 -6.03 -14.20
CA GLN A 138 2.81 -6.88 -15.40
C GLN A 138 3.07 -6.10 -16.69
N ALA A 139 2.64 -4.83 -16.77
CA ALA A 139 3.01 -3.97 -17.89
C ALA A 139 4.52 -3.73 -17.96
N GLY A 140 5.18 -3.48 -16.82
CA GLY A 140 6.64 -3.31 -16.76
C GLY A 140 7.38 -4.55 -17.26
N LEU A 141 6.90 -5.75 -16.92
CA LEU A 141 7.44 -7.01 -17.42
C LEU A 141 7.31 -7.15 -18.93
N LEU A 142 6.15 -6.76 -19.48
CA LEU A 142 5.78 -6.92 -20.89
C LEU A 142 6.20 -5.75 -21.80
N THR A 143 6.91 -4.75 -21.29
CA THR A 143 7.32 -3.57 -22.07
C THR A 143 8.64 -3.80 -22.81
N GLY A 144 8.69 -3.55 -24.11
CA GLY A 144 9.93 -3.62 -24.92
C GLY A 144 9.85 -4.67 -26.02
N SER A 145 11.00 -5.03 -26.58
CA SER A 145 11.11 -6.08 -27.60
C SER A 145 10.82 -7.47 -27.00
N PRO A 146 10.40 -8.46 -27.81
CA PRO A 146 10.15 -9.83 -27.33
C PRO A 146 11.34 -10.45 -26.58
N ALA A 147 12.58 -10.14 -26.99
CA ALA A 147 13.79 -10.62 -26.33
C ALA A 147 13.98 -10.00 -24.93
N GLU A 148 13.73 -8.69 -24.78
CA GLU A 148 13.81 -8.01 -23.47
C GLU A 148 12.73 -8.49 -22.51
N VAL A 149 11.51 -8.70 -23.02
CA VAL A 149 10.40 -9.29 -22.24
C VAL A 149 10.75 -10.70 -21.79
N ALA A 150 11.22 -11.56 -22.70
CA ALA A 150 11.62 -12.92 -22.37
C ALA A 150 12.75 -12.95 -21.33
N ALA A 151 13.75 -12.08 -21.46
CA ALA A 151 14.85 -11.98 -20.49
C ALA A 151 14.37 -11.54 -19.09
N ARG A 152 13.45 -10.56 -19.01
CA ARG A 152 12.88 -10.12 -17.72
C ARG A 152 12.04 -11.21 -17.06
N VAL A 153 11.19 -11.88 -17.84
CA VAL A 153 10.35 -12.97 -17.32
C VAL A 153 11.23 -14.11 -16.83
N ALA A 154 12.24 -14.52 -17.61
CA ALA A 154 13.19 -15.56 -17.20
C ALA A 154 13.93 -15.17 -15.91
N TRP A 155 14.39 -13.92 -15.78
CA TRP A 155 15.04 -13.45 -14.55
C TRP A 155 14.08 -13.54 -13.35
N TRP A 156 12.82 -13.13 -13.51
CA TRP A 156 11.83 -13.22 -12.43
C TRP A 156 11.55 -14.68 -12.03
N GLN A 157 11.47 -15.60 -12.99
CA GLN A 157 11.31 -17.05 -12.76
C GLN A 157 12.52 -17.66 -12.04
N GLU A 158 13.73 -17.18 -12.32
CA GLU A 158 14.96 -17.67 -11.70
C GLU A 158 15.14 -17.16 -10.26
N HIS A 159 14.59 -15.98 -9.93
CA HIS A 159 14.85 -15.30 -8.66
C HIS A 159 13.64 -15.29 -7.69
N HIS A 160 12.49 -15.81 -8.09
CA HIS A 160 11.29 -15.88 -7.24
C HIS A 160 10.59 -17.22 -7.40
N ASP A 161 10.16 -17.78 -6.27
CA ASP A 161 9.48 -19.08 -6.21
C ASP A 161 7.96 -18.94 -6.24
N VAL A 162 7.42 -17.89 -5.60
CA VAL A 162 5.98 -17.70 -5.42
C VAL A 162 5.60 -16.25 -5.69
N PHE A 163 4.52 -16.05 -6.46
CA PHE A 163 4.06 -14.75 -6.90
C PHE A 163 2.69 -14.44 -6.30
N PHE A 164 2.63 -13.48 -5.39
CA PHE A 164 1.38 -12.94 -4.86
C PHE A 164 1.06 -11.59 -5.51
N SER A 165 -0.21 -11.24 -5.56
CA SER A 165 -0.65 -9.91 -6.00
C SER A 165 -1.80 -9.38 -5.13
N PHE A 166 -1.82 -8.06 -4.93
CA PHE A 166 -2.95 -7.33 -4.33
C PHE A 166 -4.18 -7.29 -5.26
N GLY A 167 -4.09 -7.83 -6.47
CA GLY A 167 -5.25 -8.02 -7.34
C GLY A 167 -6.11 -9.19 -6.90
N GLU A 168 -7.08 -8.98 -6.01
CA GLU A 168 -7.99 -10.05 -5.54
C GLU A 168 -8.82 -10.71 -6.66
N ASN A 169 -8.97 -10.05 -7.81
CA ASN A 169 -9.67 -10.58 -8.97
C ASN A 169 -8.69 -11.07 -10.07
N ILE A 170 -7.38 -11.14 -9.82
CA ILE A 170 -6.40 -11.58 -10.82
C ILE A 170 -6.69 -13.02 -11.29
N GLY A 171 -6.57 -13.26 -12.59
CA GLY A 171 -6.89 -14.55 -13.22
C GLY A 171 -8.39 -14.80 -13.47
N ALA A 172 -9.29 -13.96 -12.95
CA ALA A 172 -10.72 -14.06 -13.26
C ALA A 172 -10.99 -13.63 -14.72
N THR A 173 -12.05 -14.18 -15.33
CA THR A 173 -12.39 -13.95 -16.75
C THR A 173 -12.68 -12.49 -17.12
N ASP A 174 -13.07 -11.67 -16.14
CA ASP A 174 -13.36 -10.25 -16.33
C ASP A 174 -12.24 -9.32 -15.82
N CYS A 175 -11.16 -9.89 -15.29
CA CYS A 175 -9.95 -9.17 -14.94
C CYS A 175 -9.05 -9.02 -16.17
N LYS A 176 -8.63 -7.78 -16.46
CA LYS A 176 -7.81 -7.47 -17.64
C LYS A 176 -6.32 -7.31 -17.33
N VAL A 177 -5.91 -7.63 -16.11
CA VAL A 177 -4.50 -7.69 -15.74
C VAL A 177 -3.88 -8.91 -16.41
N PRO A 178 -2.83 -8.77 -17.23
CA PRO A 178 -2.11 -9.91 -17.78
C PRO A 178 -1.60 -10.80 -16.66
N CYS A 179 -1.76 -12.11 -16.79
CA CYS A 179 -1.38 -13.06 -15.76
C CYS A 179 -0.68 -14.31 -16.32
N GLU A 180 -0.40 -14.34 -17.63
CA GLU A 180 0.08 -15.52 -18.34
C GLU A 180 1.54 -15.88 -18.01
N SER A 181 2.31 -14.92 -17.51
CA SER A 181 3.74 -15.12 -17.21
C SER A 181 4.00 -15.88 -15.91
N PHE A 182 3.07 -15.85 -14.95
CA PHE A 182 3.25 -16.40 -13.60
C PHE A 182 1.92 -16.84 -12.99
N ASP A 183 1.93 -17.86 -12.15
CA ASP A 183 0.76 -18.26 -11.35
C ASP A 183 0.55 -17.28 -10.18
N TRP A 184 -0.16 -16.19 -10.46
CA TRP A 184 -0.42 -15.14 -9.48
C TRP A 184 -1.44 -15.57 -8.44
N ILE A 185 -1.03 -15.56 -7.18
CA ILE A 185 -1.87 -15.89 -6.03
C ILE A 185 -2.47 -14.59 -5.46
N PRO A 186 -3.80 -14.45 -5.40
CA PRO A 186 -4.42 -13.28 -4.80
C PRO A 186 -4.12 -13.19 -3.30
N THR A 187 -3.76 -11.99 -2.86
CA THR A 187 -3.61 -11.59 -1.46
C THR A 187 -3.99 -10.13 -1.28
N ARG A 188 -3.80 -9.60 -0.06
CA ARG A 188 -4.14 -8.24 0.33
C ARG A 188 -3.17 -7.74 1.41
N GLN A 189 -3.29 -6.47 1.74
CA GLN A 189 -2.52 -5.85 2.81
C GLN A 189 -2.84 -6.50 4.17
N PRO A 190 -1.84 -7.05 4.91
CA PRO A 190 -2.01 -7.36 6.32
C PRO A 190 -2.05 -6.09 7.16
N ILE A 191 -2.88 -6.07 8.19
CA ILE A 191 -2.99 -4.99 9.18
C ILE A 191 -2.91 -5.59 10.58
N VAL A 192 -1.87 -5.21 11.33
CA VAL A 192 -1.76 -5.47 12.76
C VAL A 192 -2.72 -4.53 13.47
N LEU A 193 -3.93 -5.03 13.74
CA LEU A 193 -5.05 -4.21 14.22
C LEU A 193 -4.73 -3.47 15.52
N ASP A 194 -3.98 -4.11 16.44
CA ASP A 194 -3.58 -3.50 17.72
C ASP A 194 -2.81 -2.18 17.57
N CYS A 195 -2.08 -2.00 16.45
CA CYS A 195 -1.37 -0.75 16.16
C CYS A 195 -2.32 0.42 15.84
N PHE A 196 -3.58 0.13 15.52
CA PHE A 196 -4.62 1.11 15.18
C PHE A 196 -5.64 1.27 16.29
N ASP A 197 -5.86 0.23 17.11
CA ASP A 197 -6.87 0.24 18.18
C ASP A 197 -6.69 1.38 19.17
N ARG A 198 -5.44 1.70 19.53
CA ARG A 198 -5.12 2.78 20.47
C ARG A 198 -5.33 4.18 19.87
N ALA A 199 -5.38 4.29 18.56
CA ALA A 199 -5.58 5.55 17.85
C ALA A 199 -7.03 5.72 17.36
N ALA A 200 -7.92 4.75 17.58
CA ALA A 200 -9.30 4.85 17.17
C ALA A 200 -10.01 6.00 17.90
N VAL A 201 -10.61 6.91 17.14
CA VAL A 201 -11.34 8.07 17.66
C VAL A 201 -12.86 7.79 17.62
N PRO A 202 -13.62 8.07 18.69
CA PRO A 202 -15.07 7.94 18.69
C PRO A 202 -15.73 8.78 17.58
N VAL A 203 -16.81 8.28 16.98
CA VAL A 203 -17.51 8.95 15.85
C VAL A 203 -17.88 10.41 16.17
N THR A 204 -18.26 10.69 17.42
CA THR A 204 -18.64 12.04 17.90
C THR A 204 -17.50 13.04 17.96
N GLU A 205 -16.25 12.59 17.99
CA GLU A 205 -15.04 13.41 18.08
C GLU A 205 -14.32 13.55 16.73
N ARG A 206 -14.75 12.80 15.72
CA ARG A 206 -14.18 12.88 14.37
C ARG A 206 -14.56 14.20 13.70
N ARG A 207 -13.63 14.76 12.93
CA ARG A 207 -13.88 15.92 12.07
C ARG A 207 -14.93 15.53 11.04
N PRO A 208 -15.99 16.33 10.82
CA PRO A 208 -17.06 16.02 9.87
C PRO A 208 -16.62 16.27 8.41
N VAL A 209 -15.58 15.57 7.97
CA VAL A 209 -14.95 15.68 6.65
C VAL A 209 -14.57 14.29 6.16
N LEU A 210 -14.79 14.04 4.87
CA LEU A 210 -14.25 12.85 4.22
C LEU A 210 -12.88 13.17 3.67
N THR A 211 -11.90 12.33 3.97
CA THR A 211 -10.49 12.58 3.63
C THR A 211 -9.92 11.52 2.71
N THR A 212 -8.85 11.85 2.01
CA THR A 212 -7.96 10.87 1.39
C THR A 212 -6.56 11.46 1.27
N VAL A 213 -5.55 10.60 1.31
CA VAL A 213 -4.15 10.94 1.02
C VAL A 213 -3.76 10.34 -0.32
N ALA A 214 -3.25 11.16 -1.24
CA ALA A 214 -2.87 10.69 -2.57
C ALA A 214 -1.72 11.50 -3.18
N SER A 215 -0.93 10.85 -4.04
CA SER A 215 0.00 11.55 -4.93
C SER A 215 -0.72 11.94 -6.22
N TRP A 216 -0.57 13.21 -6.60
CA TRP A 216 -1.08 13.70 -7.88
C TRP A 216 -0.03 13.49 -8.98
N GLU A 217 -0.22 12.44 -9.76
CA GLU A 217 0.59 12.14 -10.94
C GLU A 217 0.08 13.02 -12.11
N PRO A 218 0.89 13.97 -12.63
CA PRO A 218 0.49 14.81 -13.75
C PRO A 218 0.39 13.93 -15.01
N LYS A 219 -0.82 13.81 -15.60
CA LYS A 219 -1.13 13.07 -16.85
C LYS A 219 -0.06 12.05 -17.27
N GLU A 220 0.28 11.12 -16.39
CA GLU A 220 1.16 10.03 -16.77
C GLU A 220 0.38 9.21 -17.80
N LYS A 221 1.02 8.99 -18.97
CA LYS A 221 0.57 7.92 -19.86
C LYS A 221 0.84 6.65 -19.07
N GLY A 222 -0.21 6.11 -18.46
CA GLY A 222 -0.13 4.80 -17.84
C GLY A 222 0.24 3.75 -18.89
N PRO A 223 0.45 2.50 -18.47
CA PRO A 223 0.90 1.47 -19.38
C PRO A 223 -0.11 1.23 -20.51
N ILE A 224 0.42 0.86 -21.67
CA ILE A 224 -0.38 0.29 -22.75
C ILE A 224 -0.24 -1.23 -22.62
N VAL A 225 -1.35 -1.91 -22.36
CA VAL A 225 -1.38 -3.36 -22.17
C VAL A 225 -2.39 -3.94 -23.13
N ASN A 226 -1.96 -4.88 -23.97
CA ASN A 226 -2.81 -5.52 -24.99
C ASN A 226 -3.55 -4.50 -25.88
N GLY A 227 -2.88 -3.39 -26.23
CA GLY A 227 -3.45 -2.31 -27.05
C GLY A 227 -4.38 -1.34 -26.31
N VAL A 228 -4.64 -1.54 -25.02
CA VAL A 228 -5.46 -0.64 -24.19
C VAL A 228 -4.55 0.29 -23.40
N ALA A 229 -4.76 1.60 -23.55
CA ALA A 229 -4.07 2.62 -22.76
C ALA A 229 -4.78 2.82 -21.43
N TYR A 230 -4.04 2.64 -20.34
CA TYR A 230 -4.49 2.96 -18.99
C TYR A 230 -3.93 4.30 -18.54
N THR A 231 -4.58 4.95 -17.58
CA THR A 231 -4.17 6.27 -17.09
C THR A 231 -4.00 6.31 -15.56
N GLY A 232 -3.38 7.38 -15.07
CA GLY A 232 -3.21 7.60 -13.63
C GLY A 232 -4.47 8.10 -12.92
N LYS A 233 -4.36 8.30 -11.60
CA LYS A 233 -5.46 8.74 -10.71
C LYS A 233 -6.04 10.11 -11.10
N SER A 234 -5.22 11.03 -11.62
CA SER A 234 -5.65 12.37 -12.04
C SER A 234 -6.72 12.33 -13.13
N SER A 235 -6.69 11.34 -14.03
CA SER A 235 -7.70 11.17 -15.08
C SER A 235 -9.06 10.70 -14.55
N GLU A 236 -9.09 9.91 -13.48
CA GLU A 236 -10.34 9.51 -12.80
C GLU A 236 -10.90 10.70 -12.02
N PHE A 237 -10.04 11.51 -11.39
CA PHE A 237 -10.45 12.70 -10.64
C PHE A 237 -11.25 13.69 -11.49
N GLU A 238 -10.92 13.85 -12.77
CA GLU A 238 -11.67 14.72 -13.69
C GLU A 238 -13.17 14.40 -13.72
N ARG A 239 -13.57 13.13 -13.52
CA ARG A 239 -14.98 12.71 -13.51
C ARG A 239 -15.75 13.09 -12.24
N TYR A 240 -15.03 13.46 -11.18
CA TYR A 240 -15.60 13.72 -9.87
C TYR A 240 -15.30 15.14 -9.37
N MET A 241 -14.79 16.03 -10.23
CA MET A 241 -14.44 17.41 -9.86
C MET A 241 -15.60 18.14 -9.17
N ASP A 242 -16.83 17.92 -9.62
CA ASP A 242 -18.07 18.53 -9.12
C ASP A 242 -18.67 17.87 -7.88
N LEU A 243 -18.13 16.73 -7.42
CA LEU A 243 -18.65 15.98 -6.28
C LEU A 243 -18.86 16.81 -5.00
N PRO A 244 -17.99 17.77 -4.62
CA PRO A 244 -18.23 18.59 -3.42
C PRO A 244 -19.56 19.33 -3.46
N SER A 245 -20.04 19.74 -4.64
CA SER A 245 -21.34 20.43 -4.79
C SER A 245 -22.55 19.51 -4.58
N HIS A 246 -22.34 18.19 -4.64
CA HIS A 246 -23.36 17.16 -4.44
C HIS A 246 -23.23 16.46 -3.08
N SER A 247 -22.24 16.83 -2.27
CA SER A 247 -21.92 16.14 -1.02
C SER A 247 -22.50 16.88 0.19
N PRO A 248 -23.16 16.17 1.13
CA PRO A 248 -23.61 16.74 2.39
C PRO A 248 -22.48 16.89 3.44
N LEU A 249 -21.26 16.49 3.08
CA LEU A 249 -20.05 16.58 3.91
C LEU A 249 -18.91 17.22 3.10
N PRO A 250 -18.06 18.05 3.73
CA PRO A 250 -16.82 18.52 3.14
C PRO A 250 -15.93 17.35 2.67
N LEU A 251 -15.23 17.57 1.55
CA LEU A 251 -14.28 16.62 0.97
C LEU A 251 -12.87 17.22 0.99
N GLU A 252 -11.93 16.52 1.61
CA GLU A 252 -10.54 16.97 1.78
C GLU A 252 -9.55 16.02 1.08
N LEU A 253 -8.73 16.58 0.21
CA LEU A 253 -7.65 15.90 -0.49
C LEU A 253 -6.31 16.35 0.09
N ALA A 254 -5.63 15.46 0.80
CA ALA A 254 -4.23 15.65 1.14
C ALA A 254 -3.36 15.17 -0.02
N LEU A 255 -2.79 16.12 -0.78
CA LEU A 255 -2.14 15.85 -2.06
C LEU A 255 -0.65 16.16 -2.01
N SER A 256 0.15 15.29 -2.62
CA SER A 256 1.52 15.58 -3.04
C SER A 256 1.61 15.71 -4.57
N GLY A 257 2.71 16.25 -5.08
CA GLY A 257 2.91 16.43 -6.52
C GLY A 257 2.24 17.69 -7.10
N SER A 258 2.13 17.75 -8.42
CA SER A 258 1.67 18.94 -9.17
C SER A 258 0.16 18.95 -9.37
N ALA A 259 -0.60 18.96 -8.27
CA ALA A 259 -2.06 19.04 -8.32
C ALA A 259 -2.56 20.42 -8.79
N PRO A 260 -3.67 20.51 -9.53
CA PRO A 260 -4.31 21.77 -9.90
C PRO A 260 -5.11 22.34 -8.72
N VAL A 261 -4.41 22.80 -7.68
CA VAL A 261 -5.00 23.19 -6.38
C VAL A 261 -6.09 24.25 -6.54
N GLU A 262 -5.84 25.31 -7.30
CA GLU A 262 -6.81 26.40 -7.51
C GLU A 262 -8.11 25.88 -8.13
N ARG A 263 -8.02 25.08 -9.18
CA ARG A 263 -9.20 24.48 -9.85
C ARG A 263 -9.96 23.53 -8.92
N LEU A 264 -9.26 22.75 -8.09
CA LEU A 264 -9.90 21.89 -7.10
C LEU A 264 -10.68 22.72 -6.07
N GLN A 265 -10.08 23.80 -5.57
CA GLN A 265 -10.72 24.71 -4.63
C GLN A 265 -11.93 25.44 -5.22
N GLU A 266 -11.85 25.87 -6.49
CA GLU A 266 -12.98 26.46 -7.22
C GLU A 266 -14.18 25.49 -7.33
N CYS A 267 -13.91 24.18 -7.43
CA CYS A 267 -14.94 23.15 -7.42
C CYS A 267 -15.40 22.74 -6.00
N GLY A 268 -14.90 23.38 -4.95
CA GLY A 268 -15.31 23.16 -3.56
C GLY A 268 -14.51 22.10 -2.79
N TRP A 269 -13.40 21.61 -3.35
CA TRP A 269 -12.50 20.70 -2.62
C TRP A 269 -11.67 21.44 -1.58
N ILE A 270 -11.52 20.85 -0.40
CA ILE A 270 -10.50 21.26 0.57
C ILE A 270 -9.20 20.57 0.14
N VAL A 271 -8.13 21.32 -0.06
CA VAL A 271 -6.83 20.76 -0.42
C VAL A 271 -5.83 21.03 0.70
N ARG A 272 -5.09 20.00 1.12
CA ARG A 272 -3.98 20.08 2.07
C ARG A 272 -2.69 19.54 1.46
N ASP A 273 -1.54 19.99 1.96
CA ASP A 273 -0.26 19.37 1.61
C ASP A 273 -0.22 17.95 2.20
N GLY A 274 0.02 16.96 1.33
CA GLY A 274 0.17 15.57 1.73
C GLY A 274 1.26 15.37 2.78
N TYR A 275 2.35 16.14 2.72
CA TYR A 275 3.44 16.02 3.69
C TYR A 275 2.99 16.40 5.11
N GLU A 276 2.18 17.44 5.27
CA GLU A 276 1.69 17.88 6.60
C GLU A 276 0.99 16.74 7.35
N VAL A 277 0.23 15.92 6.63
CA VAL A 277 -0.54 14.82 7.22
C VAL A 277 0.18 13.48 7.18
N SER A 278 1.32 13.35 6.51
CA SER A 278 1.99 12.06 6.33
C SER A 278 3.49 12.05 6.58
N HIS A 279 4.07 13.10 7.16
CA HIS A 279 5.51 13.20 7.40
C HIS A 279 6.07 12.19 8.42
N ASN A 280 5.22 11.53 9.21
CA ASN A 280 5.59 10.38 10.02
C ASN A 280 4.39 9.41 10.20
N PRO A 281 4.61 8.19 10.71
CA PRO A 281 3.58 7.16 10.84
C PRO A 281 2.43 7.54 11.78
N TRP A 282 2.73 8.27 12.85
CA TRP A 282 1.78 8.61 13.90
C TRP A 282 0.84 9.73 13.47
N VAL A 283 1.39 10.80 12.91
CA VAL A 283 0.61 11.91 12.34
C VAL A 283 -0.30 11.41 11.23
N TYR A 284 0.20 10.51 10.39
CA TYR A 284 -0.61 9.86 9.38
C TYR A 284 -1.78 9.07 9.98
N ARG A 285 -1.50 8.18 10.94
CA ARG A 285 -2.53 7.39 11.61
C ARG A 285 -3.58 8.26 12.28
N ASP A 286 -3.15 9.32 12.97
CA ASP A 286 -4.03 10.25 13.66
C ASP A 286 -4.90 11.04 12.66
N TYR A 287 -4.34 11.46 11.51
CA TYR A 287 -5.10 12.09 10.44
C TYR A 287 -6.22 11.18 9.91
N LEU A 288 -5.91 9.90 9.66
CA LEU A 288 -6.93 8.93 9.24
C LEU A 288 -8.00 8.76 10.33
N ALA A 289 -7.59 8.60 11.59
CA ALA A 289 -8.49 8.30 12.71
C ALA A 289 -9.51 9.40 12.98
N HIS A 290 -9.11 10.67 12.83
CA HIS A 290 -9.96 11.83 13.04
C HIS A 290 -10.88 12.15 11.84
N SER A 291 -10.85 11.35 10.78
CA SER A 291 -11.70 11.57 9.61
C SER A 291 -13.08 10.96 9.80
N PHE A 292 -14.14 11.62 9.33
CA PHE A 292 -15.50 11.08 9.42
C PHE A 292 -15.66 9.81 8.57
N GLY A 293 -14.96 9.79 7.43
CA GLY A 293 -14.84 8.67 6.52
C GLY A 293 -13.71 8.91 5.52
N GLU A 294 -13.35 7.88 4.77
CA GLU A 294 -12.56 8.04 3.55
C GLU A 294 -13.49 8.24 2.35
N TRP A 295 -13.16 9.17 1.46
CA TRP A 295 -13.63 9.11 0.07
C TRP A 295 -12.42 9.02 -0.83
N SER A 296 -12.33 8.00 -1.68
CA SER A 296 -11.19 7.88 -2.59
C SER A 296 -11.53 7.21 -3.91
N ILE A 297 -10.75 7.58 -4.91
CA ILE A 297 -10.74 6.97 -6.24
C ILE A 297 -9.45 6.16 -6.44
N ALA A 298 -9.52 5.13 -7.26
CA ALA A 298 -8.36 4.32 -7.61
C ALA A 298 -7.66 4.88 -8.86
N LYS A 299 -6.48 4.36 -9.20
CA LYS A 299 -5.89 4.60 -10.52
C LYS A 299 -6.81 4.00 -11.58
N ASN A 300 -6.95 4.64 -12.75
CA ASN A 300 -7.79 4.12 -13.84
C ASN A 300 -7.40 2.69 -14.22
N ALA A 301 -6.09 2.39 -14.18
CA ALA A 301 -5.53 1.04 -14.27
C ALA A 301 -6.32 -0.01 -13.47
N TYR A 302 -6.53 0.20 -12.17
CA TYR A 302 -7.21 -0.78 -11.30
C TYR A 302 -8.71 -0.88 -11.60
N VAL A 303 -9.35 0.25 -11.91
CA VAL A 303 -10.80 0.32 -12.19
C VAL A 303 -11.13 -0.34 -13.54
N ALA A 304 -10.45 0.08 -14.60
CA ALA A 304 -10.73 -0.36 -15.97
C ALA A 304 -10.34 -1.83 -16.19
N SER A 305 -9.34 -2.32 -15.44
CA SER A 305 -8.93 -3.72 -15.45
C SER A 305 -9.73 -4.62 -14.53
N GLN A 306 -10.58 -4.07 -13.65
CA GLN A 306 -11.29 -4.84 -12.63
C GLN A 306 -10.34 -5.74 -11.81
N SER A 307 -9.20 -5.17 -11.39
CA SER A 307 -8.11 -5.95 -10.75
C SER A 307 -8.47 -6.51 -9.37
N GLY A 308 -9.49 -5.98 -8.71
CA GLY A 308 -9.79 -6.28 -7.31
C GLY A 308 -8.84 -5.60 -6.32
N TRP A 309 -8.02 -4.64 -6.78
CA TRP A 309 -7.05 -3.95 -5.93
C TRP A 309 -7.71 -3.17 -4.79
N PHE A 310 -7.18 -3.33 -3.58
CA PHE A 310 -7.62 -2.62 -2.39
C PHE A 310 -6.43 -1.95 -1.69
N SER A 311 -6.57 -0.66 -1.37
CA SER A 311 -5.45 0.13 -0.85
C SER A 311 -5.09 -0.20 0.59
N CYS A 312 -3.79 -0.19 0.92
CA CYS A 312 -3.30 -0.24 2.30
C CYS A 312 -3.79 0.95 3.16
N ARG A 313 -3.92 2.15 2.57
CA ARG A 313 -4.52 3.32 3.24
C ARG A 313 -5.94 3.03 3.68
N THR A 314 -6.75 2.52 2.76
CA THR A 314 -8.15 2.20 3.01
C THR A 314 -8.29 1.10 4.06
N ALA A 315 -7.45 0.07 4.00
CA ALA A 315 -7.41 -0.94 5.05
C ALA A 315 -7.07 -0.33 6.43
N SER A 316 -6.22 0.69 6.47
CA SER A 316 -5.89 1.43 7.70
C SER A 316 -7.06 2.27 8.23
N TYR A 317 -7.84 2.93 7.35
CA TYR A 317 -9.09 3.59 7.76
C TYR A 317 -10.08 2.60 8.38
N LEU A 318 -10.30 1.46 7.72
CA LEU A 318 -11.19 0.41 8.23
C LEU A 318 -10.73 -0.10 9.60
N ALA A 319 -9.41 -0.30 9.78
CA ALA A 319 -8.84 -0.73 11.06
C ALA A 319 -9.10 0.30 12.19
N LEU A 320 -9.12 1.60 11.88
CA LEU A 320 -9.48 2.67 12.82
C LEU A 320 -11.01 2.78 13.05
N GLY A 321 -11.81 1.89 12.44
CA GLY A 321 -13.27 1.97 12.44
C GLY A 321 -13.77 3.21 11.69
N VAL A 322 -13.00 3.73 10.75
CA VAL A 322 -13.38 4.84 9.88
C VAL A 322 -13.97 4.26 8.59
N PRO A 323 -15.27 4.50 8.30
CA PRO A 323 -15.90 3.95 7.11
C PRO A 323 -15.36 4.59 5.83
N VAL A 324 -15.46 3.86 4.72
CA VAL A 324 -14.83 4.25 3.46
C VAL A 324 -15.83 4.20 2.31
N ILE A 325 -15.71 5.14 1.39
CA ILE A 325 -16.50 5.27 0.16
C ILE A 325 -15.52 5.24 -1.01
N LEU A 326 -15.55 4.17 -1.80
CA LEU A 326 -14.50 3.86 -2.77
C LEU A 326 -15.03 3.61 -4.17
N GLN A 327 -14.25 4.02 -5.16
CA GLN A 327 -14.47 3.58 -6.54
C GLN A 327 -14.19 2.08 -6.66
N ASP A 328 -15.14 1.31 -7.17
CA ASP A 328 -15.02 -0.14 -7.24
C ASP A 328 -14.00 -0.58 -8.30
N THR A 329 -12.99 -1.35 -7.87
CA THR A 329 -11.97 -1.96 -8.73
C THR A 329 -12.24 -3.45 -8.99
N GLY A 330 -13.38 -3.97 -8.53
CA GLY A 330 -13.71 -5.40 -8.51
C GLY A 330 -13.52 -6.07 -7.15
N PHE A 331 -13.07 -5.34 -6.12
CA PHE A 331 -12.88 -5.87 -4.77
C PHE A 331 -14.21 -6.26 -4.10
N SER A 332 -15.32 -5.70 -4.57
CA SER A 332 -16.68 -5.95 -4.05
C SER A 332 -17.13 -7.40 -4.20
N LYS A 333 -16.46 -8.19 -5.04
CA LYS A 333 -16.67 -9.64 -5.18
C LYS A 333 -16.13 -10.44 -4.00
N THR A 334 -15.12 -9.91 -3.32
CA THR A 334 -14.40 -10.61 -2.25
C THR A 334 -14.72 -10.01 -0.89
N ILE A 335 -14.85 -8.68 -0.81
CA ILE A 335 -15.06 -7.94 0.43
C ILE A 335 -16.50 -7.41 0.46
N PRO A 336 -17.27 -7.64 1.54
CA PRO A 336 -18.65 -7.22 1.62
C PRO A 336 -18.76 -5.69 1.60
N THR A 337 -19.73 -5.21 0.83
CA THR A 337 -20.02 -3.78 0.67
C THR A 337 -21.43 -3.45 1.15
N GLY A 338 -21.73 -2.15 1.34
CA GLY A 338 -23.04 -1.64 1.74
C GLY A 338 -23.05 -1.06 3.16
N GLU A 339 -22.22 -1.56 4.07
CA GLU A 339 -22.04 -1.05 5.43
C GLU A 339 -20.55 -1.01 5.76
N GLY A 340 -20.07 0.11 6.33
CA GLY A 340 -18.64 0.36 6.58
C GLY A 340 -17.77 0.57 5.34
N LEU A 341 -18.00 -0.21 4.28
CA LEU A 341 -17.40 -0.06 2.95
C LEU A 341 -18.50 0.16 1.92
N LEU A 342 -18.57 1.36 1.36
CA LEU A 342 -19.52 1.73 0.33
C LEU A 342 -18.79 1.90 -1.01
N THR A 343 -19.45 1.54 -2.10
CA THR A 343 -18.86 1.62 -3.44
C THR A 343 -19.63 2.57 -4.35
N PHE A 344 -18.93 3.12 -5.33
CA PHE A 344 -19.53 3.91 -6.40
C PHE A 344 -18.82 3.69 -7.74
N THR A 345 -19.53 3.96 -8.82
CA THR A 345 -19.01 4.03 -10.19
C THR A 345 -19.36 5.36 -10.88
N THR A 346 -20.22 6.17 -10.25
CA THR A 346 -20.69 7.47 -10.76
C THR A 346 -20.74 8.50 -9.65
N THR A 347 -20.73 9.79 -10.00
CA THR A 347 -20.83 10.91 -9.04
C THR A 347 -22.14 10.85 -8.23
N ALA A 348 -23.25 10.46 -8.87
CA ALA A 348 -24.53 10.31 -8.18
C ALA A 348 -24.50 9.20 -7.11
N GLN A 349 -23.89 8.05 -7.42
CA GLN A 349 -23.71 6.96 -6.46
C GLN A 349 -22.76 7.37 -5.32
N ALA A 350 -21.71 8.14 -5.62
CA ALA A 350 -20.82 8.68 -4.60
C ALA A 350 -21.59 9.60 -3.63
N ALA A 351 -22.39 10.54 -4.14
CA ALA A 351 -23.22 11.41 -3.31
C ALA A 351 -24.22 10.63 -2.44
N GLU A 352 -24.90 9.63 -3.01
CA GLU A 352 -25.82 8.76 -2.26
C GLU A 352 -25.10 7.97 -1.16
N ALA A 353 -23.90 7.44 -1.44
CA ALA A 353 -23.09 6.75 -0.45
C ALA A 353 -22.69 7.68 0.71
N ILE A 354 -22.36 8.94 0.42
CA ILE A 354 -22.03 9.94 1.45
C ILE A 354 -23.25 10.21 2.34
N GLU A 355 -24.45 10.34 1.77
CA GLU A 355 -25.69 10.51 2.53
C GLU A 355 -25.99 9.31 3.44
N LYS A 356 -25.82 8.08 2.93
CA LYS A 356 -25.99 6.85 3.71
C LYS A 356 -25.04 6.80 4.91
N LEU A 357 -23.77 7.10 4.69
CA LEU A 357 -22.75 7.17 5.74
C LEU A 357 -23.13 8.21 6.80
N LYS A 358 -23.49 9.43 6.38
CA LYS A 358 -23.91 10.53 7.26
C LYS A 358 -25.16 10.19 8.09
N THR A 359 -26.09 9.43 7.53
CA THR A 359 -27.34 9.06 8.20
C THR A 359 -27.13 8.04 9.32
N ASN A 360 -26.20 7.09 9.16
CA ASN A 360 -25.96 6.03 10.15
C ASN A 360 -24.47 5.85 10.50
N PRO A 361 -23.77 6.90 10.99
CA PRO A 361 -22.32 6.88 11.04
C PRO A 361 -21.77 5.86 12.06
N GLN A 362 -22.46 5.62 13.17
CA GLN A 362 -22.06 4.58 14.14
C GLN A 362 -22.17 3.17 13.56
N ARG A 363 -23.20 2.89 12.75
CA ARG A 363 -23.37 1.60 12.07
C ARG A 363 -22.24 1.36 11.08
N HIS A 364 -21.95 2.38 10.26
CA HIS A 364 -20.84 2.31 9.30
C HIS A 364 -19.47 2.18 10.01
N ALA A 365 -19.23 2.91 11.10
CA ALA A 365 -17.98 2.79 11.86
C ALA A 365 -17.78 1.38 12.46
N LYS A 366 -18.85 0.78 12.99
CA LYS A 366 -18.81 -0.60 13.51
C LYS A 366 -18.52 -1.60 12.38
N ALA A 367 -19.27 -1.53 11.29
CA ALA A 367 -19.09 -2.41 10.14
C ALA A 367 -17.69 -2.26 9.52
N ALA A 368 -17.14 -1.05 9.46
CA ALA A 368 -15.78 -0.80 8.99
C ALA A 368 -14.74 -1.60 9.79
N ARG A 369 -14.89 -1.61 11.12
CA ARG A 369 -14.02 -2.37 12.02
C ARG A 369 -14.21 -3.89 11.87
N GLU A 370 -15.46 -4.35 11.73
CA GLU A 370 -15.78 -5.77 11.49
C GLU A 370 -15.15 -6.25 10.17
N ILE A 371 -15.17 -5.43 9.11
CA ILE A 371 -14.49 -5.71 7.84
C ILE A 371 -12.97 -5.79 8.04
N ALA A 372 -12.36 -4.84 8.76
CA ALA A 372 -10.93 -4.89 9.06
C ALA A 372 -10.51 -6.20 9.74
N GLN A 373 -11.28 -6.62 10.76
CA GLN A 373 -11.06 -7.85 11.50
C GLN A 373 -11.27 -9.12 10.66
N ALA A 374 -12.27 -9.13 9.79
CA ALA A 374 -12.58 -10.30 8.97
C ALA A 374 -11.60 -10.47 7.81
N TYR A 375 -11.20 -9.36 7.16
CA TYR A 375 -10.51 -9.41 5.88
C TYR A 375 -9.05 -8.97 5.92
N PHE A 376 -8.63 -8.12 6.87
CA PHE A 376 -7.30 -7.50 6.85
C PHE A 376 -6.43 -7.81 8.07
N ASP A 377 -6.95 -8.57 9.04
CA ASP A 377 -6.18 -9.02 10.21
C ASP A 377 -4.87 -9.71 9.79
N SER A 378 -3.74 -9.18 10.27
CA SER A 378 -2.41 -9.66 9.95
C SER A 378 -2.24 -11.15 10.19
N ASP A 379 -2.81 -11.68 11.28
CA ASP A 379 -2.61 -13.06 11.67
C ASP A 379 -3.26 -13.99 10.63
N LYS A 380 -4.43 -13.60 10.10
CA LYS A 380 -5.13 -14.36 9.05
C LYS A 380 -4.43 -14.24 7.69
N VAL A 381 -4.10 -13.00 7.30
CA VAL A 381 -3.53 -12.72 5.97
C VAL A 381 -2.13 -13.35 5.84
N LEU A 382 -1.28 -13.19 6.86
CA LEU A 382 0.09 -13.69 6.83
C LEU A 382 0.16 -15.22 7.01
N THR A 383 -0.69 -15.81 7.86
CA THR A 383 -0.78 -17.28 7.96
C THR A 383 -1.19 -17.88 6.62
N ASN A 384 -2.22 -17.31 5.96
CA ASN A 384 -2.65 -17.78 4.65
C ASN A 384 -1.57 -17.60 3.58
N LEU A 385 -0.80 -16.52 3.64
CA LEU A 385 0.32 -16.26 2.73
C LEU A 385 1.41 -17.33 2.88
N ILE A 386 1.82 -17.65 4.12
CA ILE A 386 2.83 -18.68 4.39
C ILE A 386 2.33 -20.07 3.96
N GLU A 387 1.08 -20.41 4.29
CA GLU A 387 0.47 -21.69 3.90
C GLU A 387 0.43 -21.86 2.36
N LYS A 388 0.00 -20.83 1.64
CA LYS A 388 -0.04 -20.85 0.17
C LYS A 388 1.33 -20.85 -0.48
N ALA A 389 2.34 -20.28 0.19
CA ALA A 389 3.73 -20.41 -0.23
C ALA A 389 4.33 -21.80 0.06
N GLY A 390 3.60 -22.67 0.78
CA GLY A 390 3.99 -24.04 1.08
C GLY A 390 5.21 -24.12 2.01
N SER A 391 5.23 -23.31 3.08
CA SER A 391 6.37 -23.21 4.02
C SER A 391 5.96 -23.45 5.46
#